data_AF-A0A959GKA9-F1
#
_entry.id   AF-A0A959GKA9-F1
#
_cell.length_a   1.000
_cell.length_b   1.000
_cell.length_c   1.000
_cell.angle_alpha   90.00
_cell.angle_beta   90.00
_cell.angle_gamma   90.00
#
_symmetry.space_group_name_H-M   'P 1'
#
loop_
_entity.id
_entity.type
_entity.pdbx_description
1 polymer ?
#
loop_
_entity_poly.entity_id
_entity_poly.type
_entity_poly.pdbx_seq_one_letter_code
_entity_poly.pdbx_strand_id
1 'polypeptide(L)'
;MESDLHKQFLEELERKYGPRNLLTSKFGTSSYGVIAKDLCISASQFSKLISGTATEGMYMRSIANIAQLLKIDRLEAEKRELLAGRARLSEELAQARPDIHKKVRQKAMAYGLIAFLAGSALAYFWGFTGKQEAVKLAHPLARYFDRDFNSPYDSPYLDETEVQDYCPCSAYEGTWSLNEEYKLPLPGNRRPGVYYLAKSSDVRMKCSKSEKNSTGTGTHLLGYEYLVNEIWVDTEETPLSPLYFDKESKTFTEAYRQLDFSSLPQFKKLATIHSFFINNFTIYPDSIIRNGEPCGRFATDVDQALATKYEIDPKHILENVLADLTTTDCNSAPNPFCDPNDLREGESVIGFDCYYTISTENLGMDRGYPYRKAFKLVKQNYADNLLCACGR
;
A
#
# COMPACT_ATOMS: atom_id res chain seq x y z
N MET A 1 -55.86 7.48 9.43
CA MET A 1 -54.39 7.42 9.42
C MET A 1 -53.80 8.35 8.36
N GLU A 2 -54.25 8.29 7.10
CA GLU A 2 -53.78 9.18 6.00
C GLU A 2 -54.01 10.69 6.26
N SER A 3 -55.11 11.06 6.92
CA SER A 3 -55.41 12.45 7.35
C SER A 3 -54.39 13.04 8.34
N ASP A 4 -53.74 12.18 9.13
CA ASP A 4 -52.77 12.60 10.16
C ASP A 4 -51.40 12.93 9.54
N LEU A 5 -50.95 12.11 8.60
CA LEU A 5 -49.69 12.31 7.87
C LEU A 5 -49.72 13.52 6.94
N HIS A 6 -50.87 13.81 6.32
CA HIS A 6 -51.03 15.01 5.50
C HIS A 6 -50.89 16.28 6.34
N LYS A 7 -51.51 16.31 7.53
CA LYS A 7 -51.39 17.43 8.47
C LYS A 7 -49.96 17.60 8.94
N GLN A 8 -49.32 16.52 9.38
CA GLN A 8 -47.92 16.54 9.82
C GLN A 8 -46.98 17.05 8.73
N PHE A 9 -47.19 16.64 7.48
CA PHE A 9 -46.41 17.12 6.35
C PHE A 9 -46.56 18.64 6.13
N LEU A 10 -47.77 19.18 6.26
CA LEU A 10 -48.00 20.63 6.14
C LEU A 10 -47.35 21.41 7.30
N GLU A 11 -47.46 20.91 8.53
CA GLU A 11 -46.81 21.53 9.70
C GLU A 11 -45.29 21.57 9.57
N GLU A 12 -44.68 20.50 9.06
CA GLU A 12 -43.24 20.43 8.81
C GLU A 12 -42.78 21.39 7.70
N LEU A 13 -43.59 21.56 6.64
CA LEU A 13 -43.34 22.57 5.62
C LEU A 13 -43.41 23.99 6.18
N GLU A 14 -44.40 24.27 7.03
CA GLU A 14 -44.51 25.58 7.68
C GLU A 14 -43.35 25.86 8.63
N ARG A 15 -42.86 24.82 9.33
CA ARG A 15 -41.69 24.91 10.20
C ARG A 15 -40.41 25.25 9.45
N LYS A 16 -40.20 24.69 8.25
CA LYS A 16 -38.99 24.92 7.45
C LYS A 16 -39.06 26.17 6.57
N TYR A 17 -40.19 26.40 5.91
CA TYR A 17 -40.32 27.40 4.86
C TYR A 17 -41.18 28.60 5.25
N GLY A 18 -41.89 28.53 6.38
CA GLY A 18 -42.78 29.59 6.86
C GLY A 18 -44.25 29.39 6.45
N PRO A 19 -45.13 30.33 6.82
CA PRO A 19 -46.58 30.15 6.72
C PRO A 19 -47.04 29.89 5.28
N ARG A 20 -48.06 29.04 5.12
CA ARG A 20 -48.62 28.70 3.82
C ARG A 20 -49.46 29.86 3.24
N ASN A 21 -49.17 30.23 2.00
CA ASN A 21 -49.99 31.16 1.22
C ASN A 21 -50.69 30.41 0.07
N LEU A 22 -52.00 30.18 0.26
CA LEU A 22 -52.84 29.45 -0.70
C LEU A 22 -53.05 30.19 -2.03
N LEU A 23 -52.99 31.53 -2.03
CA LEU A 23 -53.21 32.34 -3.23
C LEU A 23 -52.02 32.31 -4.18
N THR A 24 -50.81 32.14 -3.64
CA THR A 24 -49.56 32.22 -4.43
C THR A 24 -48.83 30.89 -4.56
N SER A 25 -49.36 29.79 -4.01
CA SER A 25 -48.70 28.47 -3.98
C SER A 25 -47.27 28.55 -3.43
N LYS A 26 -47.15 29.13 -2.23
CA LYS A 26 -45.88 29.34 -1.52
C LYS A 26 -45.97 28.95 -0.06
N PHE A 27 -44.83 28.57 0.52
CA PHE A 27 -44.61 28.59 1.97
C PHE A 27 -43.56 29.66 2.25
N GLY A 28 -43.91 30.66 3.05
CA GLY A 28 -43.12 31.89 3.21
C GLY A 28 -42.72 32.49 1.85
N THR A 29 -41.42 32.57 1.59
CA THR A 29 -40.88 33.08 0.32
C THR A 29 -40.67 31.99 -0.74
N SER A 30 -40.74 30.72 -0.37
CA SER A 30 -40.41 29.58 -1.24
C SER A 30 -41.62 29.10 -2.04
N SER A 31 -41.45 28.98 -3.36
CA SER A 31 -42.50 28.43 -4.24
C SER A 31 -42.54 26.90 -4.16
N TYR A 32 -43.71 26.33 -4.46
CA TYR A 32 -43.89 24.88 -4.48
C TYR A 32 -42.87 24.14 -5.35
N GLY A 33 -42.44 24.75 -6.48
CA GLY A 33 -41.41 24.17 -7.33
C GLY A 33 -40.01 24.14 -6.69
N VAL A 34 -39.66 25.16 -5.91
CA VAL A 34 -38.40 25.20 -5.14
C VAL A 34 -38.45 24.16 -4.04
N ILE A 35 -39.56 24.09 -3.30
CA ILE A 35 -39.74 23.11 -2.22
C ILE A 35 -39.69 21.68 -2.77
N ALA A 36 -40.34 21.41 -3.90
CA ALA A 36 -40.28 20.09 -4.54
C ALA A 36 -38.83 19.68 -4.88
N LYS A 37 -38.04 20.64 -5.38
CA LYS A 37 -36.61 20.43 -5.66
C LYS A 37 -35.81 20.18 -4.38
N ASP A 38 -36.04 20.95 -3.33
CA ASP A 38 -35.36 20.79 -2.03
C ASP A 38 -35.66 19.43 -1.39
N LEU A 39 -36.87 18.90 -1.62
CA LEU A 39 -37.30 17.59 -1.16
C LEU A 39 -36.93 16.43 -2.11
N CYS A 40 -36.23 16.71 -3.21
CA CYS A 40 -35.85 15.75 -4.24
C CYS A 40 -37.03 14.96 -4.84
N ILE A 41 -38.17 15.63 -5.05
CA ILE A 41 -39.38 15.03 -5.64
C ILE A 41 -39.88 15.86 -6.83
N SER A 42 -40.68 15.23 -7.70
CA SER A 42 -41.24 15.95 -8.83
C SER A 42 -42.33 16.95 -8.39
N ALA A 43 -42.54 18.02 -9.17
CA ALA A 43 -43.61 18.97 -8.91
C ALA A 43 -45.00 18.29 -8.89
N SER A 44 -45.21 17.23 -9.69
CA SER A 44 -46.45 16.45 -9.68
C SER A 44 -46.63 15.63 -8.41
N GLN A 45 -45.55 15.08 -7.84
CA GLN A 45 -45.58 14.39 -6.55
C GLN A 45 -45.82 15.38 -5.40
N PHE A 46 -45.19 16.55 -5.45
CA PHE A 46 -45.43 17.62 -4.47
C PHE A 46 -46.88 18.11 -4.50
N SER A 47 -47.46 18.31 -5.69
CA SER A 47 -48.89 18.65 -5.82
C SER A 47 -49.80 17.60 -5.18
N LYS A 48 -49.51 16.30 -5.34
CA LYS A 48 -50.28 15.21 -4.69
C LYS A 48 -50.20 15.26 -3.16
N LEU A 49 -49.01 15.55 -2.62
CA LEU A 49 -48.79 15.71 -1.18
C LEU A 49 -49.54 16.92 -0.63
N ILE A 50 -49.58 18.02 -1.39
CA ILE A 50 -50.34 19.22 -1.01
C ILE A 50 -51.84 18.99 -1.07
N SER A 51 -52.33 18.25 -2.08
CA SER A 51 -53.76 18.01 -2.29
C SER A 51 -54.36 16.89 -1.43
N GLY A 52 -53.57 16.21 -0.60
CA GLY A 52 -54.09 15.15 0.26
C GLY A 52 -54.22 13.78 -0.41
N THR A 53 -53.71 13.59 -1.63
CA THR A 53 -53.93 12.39 -2.47
C THR A 53 -52.67 11.54 -2.68
N ALA A 54 -51.60 11.85 -1.94
CA ALA A 54 -50.36 11.07 -1.94
C ALA A 54 -50.50 9.83 -1.06
N THR A 55 -49.73 8.78 -1.40
CA THR A 55 -49.72 7.55 -0.57
C THR A 55 -49.00 7.79 0.75
N GLU A 56 -49.29 6.95 1.75
CA GLU A 56 -48.61 6.95 3.06
C GLU A 56 -47.07 6.97 2.93
N GLY A 57 -46.52 6.11 2.06
CA GLY A 57 -45.07 6.08 1.82
C GLY A 57 -44.51 7.36 1.19
N MET A 58 -45.31 8.13 0.44
CA MET A 58 -44.90 9.44 -0.07
C MET A 58 -44.83 10.48 1.05
N TYR A 59 -45.80 10.47 1.99
CA TYR A 59 -45.76 11.37 3.15
C TYR A 59 -44.57 11.08 4.05
N MET A 60 -44.35 9.82 4.42
CA MET A 60 -43.24 9.45 5.31
C MET A 60 -41.88 9.87 4.75
N ARG A 61 -41.61 9.61 3.46
CA ARG A 61 -40.36 10.04 2.82
C ARG A 61 -40.21 11.56 2.78
N SER A 62 -41.29 12.28 2.48
CA SER A 62 -41.23 13.74 2.36
C SER A 62 -41.06 14.42 3.72
N ILE A 63 -41.70 13.89 4.77
CA ILE A 63 -41.52 14.33 6.17
C ILE A 63 -40.08 14.09 6.62
N ALA A 64 -39.52 12.91 6.35
CA ALA A 64 -38.12 12.59 6.68
C ALA A 64 -37.14 13.55 5.96
N ASN A 65 -37.39 13.86 4.69
CA ASN A 65 -36.57 14.81 3.94
C ASN A 65 -36.62 16.23 4.54
N ILE A 66 -37.82 16.71 4.96
CA ILE A 66 -37.95 18.02 5.63
C ILE A 66 -37.17 18.03 6.95
N ALA A 67 -37.29 16.97 7.76
CA ALA A 67 -36.57 16.85 9.02
C ALA A 67 -35.04 16.88 8.82
N GLN A 68 -34.55 16.24 7.77
CA GLN A 68 -33.13 16.29 7.39
C GLN A 68 -32.68 17.70 7.02
N LEU A 69 -33.47 18.43 6.23
CA LEU A 69 -33.18 19.82 5.85
C LEU A 69 -33.14 20.77 7.06
N LEU A 70 -33.98 20.54 8.07
CA LEU A 70 -33.96 21.32 9.31
C LEU A 70 -32.74 21.00 10.18
N LYS A 71 -32.29 19.75 10.19
CA LYS A 71 -31.05 19.35 10.87
C LYS A 71 -29.83 20.03 10.25
N ILE A 72 -29.78 20.10 8.91
CA ILE A 72 -28.67 20.76 8.19
C ILE A 72 -28.58 22.24 8.57
N ASP A 73 -29.70 22.98 8.54
CA ASP A 73 -29.74 24.40 8.92
C ASP A 73 -29.19 24.64 10.34
N ARG A 74 -29.56 23.78 11.29
CA ARG A 74 -29.11 23.87 12.68
C ARG A 74 -27.59 23.71 12.79
N LEU A 75 -27.02 22.74 12.08
CA LEU A 75 -25.58 22.50 12.07
C LEU A 75 -24.82 23.65 11.41
N GLU A 76 -25.37 24.26 10.36
CA GLU A 76 -24.77 25.43 9.73
C GLU A 76 -24.82 26.69 10.60
N ALA A 77 -25.85 26.85 11.43
CA ALA A 77 -25.92 27.91 12.42
C ALA A 77 -24.85 27.71 13.52
N GLU A 78 -24.75 26.51 14.07
CA GLU A 78 -23.77 26.16 15.11
C GLU A 78 -22.32 26.34 14.62
N LYS A 79 -22.03 25.90 13.39
CA LYS A 79 -20.72 26.10 12.76
C LYS A 79 -20.37 27.59 12.64
N ARG A 80 -21.33 28.44 12.29
CA ARG A 80 -21.10 29.90 12.18
C ARG A 80 -20.79 30.53 13.53
N GLU A 81 -21.48 30.12 14.59
CA GLU A 81 -21.21 30.60 15.95
C GLU A 81 -19.81 30.18 16.45
N LEU A 82 -19.43 28.93 16.21
CA LEU A 82 -18.10 28.42 16.59
C LEU A 82 -16.97 29.16 15.87
N LEU A 83 -17.14 29.45 14.58
CA LEU A 83 -16.15 30.20 13.81
C LEU A 83 -16.03 31.65 14.31
N ALA A 84 -17.15 32.30 14.66
CA ALA A 84 -17.13 33.63 15.25
C ALA A 84 -16.48 33.64 16.64
N GLY A 85 -16.71 32.61 17.46
CA GLY A 85 -16.07 32.46 18.78
C GLY A 85 -14.56 32.24 18.67
N ARG A 86 -14.11 31.41 17.72
CA ARG A 86 -12.69 31.17 17.46
C ARG A 86 -11.96 32.46 17.03
N ALA A 87 -12.59 33.27 16.19
CA ALA A 87 -12.01 34.55 15.75
C ALA A 87 -11.78 35.49 16.95
N ARG A 88 -12.79 35.64 17.83
CA ARG A 88 -12.68 36.48 19.04
C ARG A 88 -11.58 36.01 19.99
N LEU A 89 -11.52 34.71 20.27
CA LEU A 89 -10.50 34.14 21.16
C LEU A 89 -9.07 34.30 20.60
N SER A 90 -8.92 34.22 19.27
CA SER A 90 -7.63 34.42 18.62
C SER A 90 -7.13 35.87 18.71
N GLU A 91 -8.05 36.83 18.72
CA GLU A 91 -7.76 38.26 18.85
C GLU A 91 -7.38 38.62 20.29
N GLU A 92 -8.07 38.06 21.29
CA GLU A 92 -7.72 38.21 22.71
C GLU A 92 -6.32 37.65 23.03
N LEU A 93 -5.97 36.48 22.47
CA LEU A 93 -4.64 35.87 22.64
C LEU A 93 -3.53 36.69 21.98
N ALA A 94 -3.81 37.41 20.89
CA ALA A 94 -2.83 38.27 20.23
C ALA A 94 -2.53 39.52 21.06
N GLN A 95 -3.52 40.08 21.76
CA GLN A 95 -3.37 41.28 22.58
C GLN A 95 -2.70 41.01 23.95
N ALA A 96 -2.84 39.81 24.51
CA ALA A 96 -2.22 39.43 25.81
C ALA A 96 -0.72 39.11 25.74
N ARG A 97 -0.08 39.18 24.56
CA ARG A 97 1.27 38.66 24.31
C ARG A 97 2.48 39.57 24.60
N PRO A 98 2.41 40.91 24.76
CA PRO A 98 3.65 41.71 24.81
C PRO A 98 4.46 41.61 26.12
N ASP A 99 3.86 41.28 27.27
CA ASP A 99 4.57 41.31 28.57
C ASP A 99 5.16 39.96 29.03
N ILE A 100 4.65 38.83 28.53
CA ILE A 100 5.11 37.49 28.94
C ILE A 100 6.41 37.08 28.23
N HIS A 101 6.59 37.52 26.98
CA HIS A 101 7.73 37.12 26.13
C HIS A 101 9.10 37.54 26.67
N LYS A 102 9.20 38.70 27.34
CA LYS A 102 10.50 39.20 27.84
C LYS A 102 11.03 38.40 29.03
N LYS A 103 10.15 37.96 29.95
CA LYS A 103 10.51 37.16 31.13
C LYS A 103 10.70 35.67 30.80
N VAL A 104 9.91 35.14 29.86
CA VAL A 104 10.05 33.74 29.42
C VAL A 104 11.30 33.54 28.57
N ARG A 105 11.67 34.49 27.70
CA ARG A 105 12.88 34.38 26.86
C ARG A 105 14.18 34.29 27.66
N GLN A 106 14.30 35.01 28.78
CA GLN A 106 15.48 34.94 29.65
C GLN A 106 15.59 33.60 30.40
N LYS A 107 14.47 33.07 30.89
CA LYS A 107 14.44 31.74 31.53
C LYS A 107 14.64 30.60 30.51
N ALA A 108 14.05 30.73 29.32
CA ALA A 108 14.16 29.74 28.25
C ALA A 108 15.58 29.60 27.71
N MET A 109 16.37 30.69 27.63
CA MET A 109 17.78 30.59 27.27
C MET A 109 18.62 29.85 28.31
N ALA A 110 18.37 30.10 29.61
CA ALA A 110 19.08 29.42 30.68
C ALA A 110 18.76 27.91 30.71
N TYR A 111 17.48 27.55 30.59
CA TYR A 111 17.07 26.14 30.51
C TYR A 111 17.51 25.48 29.20
N GLY A 112 17.53 26.21 28.09
CA GLY A 112 18.03 25.72 26.80
C GLY A 112 19.52 25.37 26.84
N LEU A 113 20.34 26.18 27.54
CA LEU A 113 21.76 25.89 27.70
C LEU A 113 22.01 24.64 28.56
N ILE A 114 21.26 24.49 29.66
CA ILE A 114 21.35 23.31 30.53
C ILE A 114 20.89 22.05 29.78
N ALA A 115 19.79 22.12 29.02
CA ALA A 115 19.31 21.02 28.21
C ALA A 115 20.28 20.67 27.08
N PHE A 116 20.95 21.65 26.48
CA PHE A 116 21.98 21.43 25.47
C PHE A 116 23.20 20.70 26.04
N LEU A 117 23.69 21.11 27.21
CA LEU A 117 24.81 20.46 27.90
C LEU A 117 24.46 19.04 28.37
N ALA A 118 23.26 18.85 28.93
CA ALA A 118 22.78 17.53 29.32
C ALA A 118 22.57 16.62 28.10
N GLY A 119 22.01 17.14 27.01
CA GLY A 119 21.78 16.41 25.77
C GLY A 119 23.08 16.01 25.07
N SER A 120 24.10 16.87 25.08
CA SER A 120 25.41 16.54 24.51
C SER A 120 26.17 15.51 25.36
N ALA A 121 26.04 15.55 26.69
CA ALA A 121 26.57 14.50 27.56
C ALA A 121 25.87 13.14 27.36
N LEU A 122 24.54 13.13 27.19
CA LEU A 122 23.75 11.94 26.85
C LEU A 122 24.11 11.39 25.47
N ALA A 123 24.27 12.24 24.46
CA ALA A 123 24.67 11.83 23.11
C ALA A 123 26.08 11.23 23.09
N TYR A 124 27.00 11.78 23.88
CA TYR A 124 28.36 11.23 24.02
C TYR A 124 28.34 9.83 24.67
N PHE A 125 27.50 9.61 25.67
CA PHE A 125 27.35 8.31 26.32
C PHE A 125 26.63 7.28 25.44
N TRP A 126 25.60 7.68 24.70
CA TRP A 126 24.89 6.79 23.77
C TRP A 126 25.67 6.50 22.48
N GLY A 127 26.56 7.39 22.05
CA GLY A 127 27.45 7.18 20.90
C GLY A 127 28.43 6.02 21.09
N PHE A 128 28.67 5.57 22.33
CA PHE A 128 29.55 4.44 22.64
C PHE A 128 28.82 3.09 22.75
N THR A 129 27.49 3.07 22.84
CA THR A 129 26.70 1.83 23.03
C THR A 129 25.59 1.63 22.00
N GLY A 130 25.37 2.59 21.11
CA GLY A 130 24.38 2.47 20.05
C GLY A 130 24.89 1.65 18.87
N LYS A 131 24.68 0.33 18.89
CA LYS A 131 24.38 -0.35 17.63
C LYS A 131 23.17 0.38 17.05
N GLN A 132 23.35 1.07 15.94
CA GLN A 132 22.27 1.62 15.15
C GLN A 132 21.34 0.44 14.80
N GLU A 133 20.20 0.34 15.47
CA GLU A 133 19.11 -0.45 14.92
C GLU A 133 18.77 0.20 13.59
N ALA A 134 19.05 -0.52 12.50
CA ALA A 134 18.64 -0.12 11.18
C ALA A 134 17.15 0.16 11.24
N VAL A 135 16.75 1.39 10.86
CA VAL A 135 15.34 1.72 10.64
C VAL A 135 14.79 0.65 9.71
N LYS A 136 13.94 -0.26 10.21
CA LYS A 136 13.22 -1.20 9.35
C LYS A 136 12.48 -0.35 8.34
N LEU A 137 12.93 -0.35 7.09
CA LEU A 137 12.18 0.28 6.00
C LEU A 137 10.82 -0.40 5.98
N ALA A 138 9.80 0.34 6.40
CA ALA A 138 8.45 -0.16 6.39
C ALA A 138 7.98 -0.32 4.94
N HIS A 139 7.21 -1.38 4.66
CA HIS A 139 6.56 -1.57 3.37
C HIS A 139 5.85 -0.26 2.93
N PRO A 140 5.98 0.21 1.68
CA PRO A 140 5.36 1.45 1.22
C PRO A 140 3.83 1.48 1.43
N LEU A 141 3.19 0.30 1.37
CA LEU A 141 1.77 0.12 1.63
C LEU A 141 1.47 -0.38 3.06
N ALA A 142 2.38 -0.27 4.01
CA ALA A 142 2.16 -0.70 5.40
C ALA A 142 0.89 -0.07 5.98
N ARG A 143 0.59 1.21 5.69
CA ARG A 143 -0.67 1.85 6.15
C ARG A 143 -1.95 1.24 5.58
N TYR A 144 -1.86 0.52 4.46
CA TYR A 144 -2.98 -0.19 3.87
C TYR A 144 -3.16 -1.57 4.52
N PHE A 145 -2.07 -2.29 4.79
CA PHE A 145 -2.09 -3.65 5.33
C PHE A 145 -2.06 -3.74 6.86
N ASP A 146 -1.24 -2.93 7.52
CA ASP A 146 -0.95 -2.95 8.95
C ASP A 146 -1.83 -1.90 9.68
N ARG A 147 -3.15 -2.04 9.58
CA ARG A 147 -4.12 -1.13 10.22
C ARG A 147 -4.46 -1.55 11.64
N ASP A 148 -4.82 -0.59 12.48
CA ASP A 148 -5.27 -0.83 13.84
C ASP A 148 -6.77 -1.17 13.90
N PHE A 149 -7.19 -1.81 15.00
CA PHE A 149 -8.58 -2.22 15.23
C PHE A 149 -9.60 -1.05 15.22
N ASN A 150 -9.12 0.18 15.36
CA ASN A 150 -9.96 1.39 15.38
C ASN A 150 -10.06 2.09 14.01
N SER A 151 -9.45 1.52 12.96
CA SER A 151 -9.47 2.11 11.62
C SER A 151 -10.88 2.07 11.01
N PRO A 152 -11.36 3.19 10.40
CA PRO A 152 -12.74 3.31 9.89
C PRO A 152 -13.00 2.59 8.55
N TYR A 153 -12.20 1.60 8.16
CA TYR A 153 -12.27 0.90 6.88
C TYR A 153 -12.04 -0.60 7.07
N ASP A 154 -12.78 -1.41 6.33
CA ASP A 154 -12.63 -2.87 6.27
C ASP A 154 -11.19 -3.27 5.89
N SER A 155 -10.72 -4.36 6.51
CA SER A 155 -9.41 -4.98 6.24
C SER A 155 -9.21 -5.22 4.74
N PRO A 156 -7.99 -5.09 4.19
CA PRO A 156 -7.73 -5.47 2.81
C PRO A 156 -7.79 -6.99 2.59
N TYR A 157 -7.81 -7.76 3.67
CA TYR A 157 -7.87 -9.21 3.72
C TYR A 157 -9.33 -9.69 3.78
N LEU A 158 -9.55 -11.00 3.59
CA LEU A 158 -10.89 -11.60 3.72
C LEU A 158 -11.50 -11.39 5.11
N ASP A 159 -12.83 -11.40 5.21
CA ASP A 159 -13.47 -11.52 6.53
C ASP A 159 -13.45 -12.99 6.96
N GLU A 160 -13.41 -13.27 8.28
CA GLU A 160 -13.35 -14.65 8.82
C GLU A 160 -14.43 -15.57 8.24
N THR A 161 -15.62 -15.03 7.96
CA THR A 161 -16.74 -15.77 7.37
C THR A 161 -16.53 -16.16 5.91
N GLU A 162 -15.62 -15.49 5.19
CA GLU A 162 -15.32 -15.74 3.78
C GLU A 162 -14.09 -16.64 3.59
N VAL A 163 -13.23 -16.77 4.61
CA VAL A 163 -11.93 -17.46 4.51
C VAL A 163 -12.05 -18.86 3.92
N GLN A 164 -13.08 -19.61 4.32
CA GLN A 164 -13.30 -20.99 3.86
C GLN A 164 -13.71 -21.07 2.39
N ASP A 165 -14.46 -20.08 1.89
CA ASP A 165 -14.98 -20.03 0.52
C ASP A 165 -13.90 -19.64 -0.51
N TYR A 166 -12.79 -19.07 -0.03
CA TYR A 166 -11.66 -18.59 -0.82
C TYR A 166 -10.38 -19.42 -0.61
N CYS A 167 -10.50 -20.61 -0.04
CA CYS A 167 -9.38 -21.54 0.05
C CYS A 167 -9.12 -22.22 -1.32
N PRO A 168 -7.86 -22.51 -1.75
CA PRO A 168 -6.57 -22.47 -1.02
C PRO A 168 -5.97 -21.08 -0.77
N CYS A 169 -6.32 -20.08 -1.57
CA CYS A 169 -5.66 -18.79 -1.58
C CYS A 169 -5.70 -18.03 -0.25
N SER A 170 -6.81 -18.11 0.48
CA SER A 170 -6.95 -17.51 1.81
C SER A 170 -5.84 -17.94 2.78
N ALA A 171 -5.37 -19.18 2.71
CA ALA A 171 -4.31 -19.71 3.55
C ALA A 171 -2.95 -19.04 3.33
N TYR A 172 -2.71 -18.51 2.13
CA TYR A 172 -1.45 -17.85 1.78
C TYR A 172 -1.48 -16.34 2.09
N GLU A 173 -2.62 -15.81 2.57
CA GLU A 173 -2.71 -14.41 2.98
C GLU A 173 -1.80 -14.11 4.16
N GLY A 174 -1.09 -12.99 4.06
CA GLY A 174 -0.23 -12.51 5.13
C GLY A 174 1.02 -11.82 4.61
N THR A 175 2.09 -11.91 5.41
CA THR A 175 3.39 -11.29 5.14
C THR A 175 4.41 -12.36 4.82
N TRP A 176 5.11 -12.15 3.71
CA TRP A 176 6.18 -13.00 3.23
C TRP A 176 7.44 -12.18 3.02
N SER A 177 8.60 -12.80 3.12
CA SER A 177 9.88 -12.14 2.88
C SER A 177 10.72 -12.89 1.87
N LEU A 178 11.72 -12.24 1.28
CA LEU A 178 12.75 -12.95 0.54
C LEU A 178 13.42 -13.99 1.46
N ASN A 179 13.49 -15.25 1.01
CA ASN A 179 14.11 -16.33 1.77
C ASN A 179 15.63 -16.18 1.81
N GLU A 180 16.24 -15.95 0.64
CA GLU A 180 17.68 -15.82 0.47
C GLU A 180 18.00 -14.73 -0.55
N GLU A 181 19.10 -14.01 -0.32
CA GLU A 181 19.65 -13.06 -1.28
C GLU A 181 20.07 -13.81 -2.57
N TYR A 182 19.83 -13.20 -3.73
CA TYR A 182 20.29 -13.74 -5.01
C TYR A 182 21.05 -12.68 -5.81
N LYS A 183 22.03 -13.16 -6.58
CA LYS A 183 22.96 -12.35 -7.35
C LYS A 183 22.78 -12.61 -8.83
N LEU A 184 22.84 -11.56 -9.63
CA LEU A 184 22.82 -11.63 -11.08
C LEU A 184 23.91 -10.73 -11.66
N PRO A 185 24.70 -11.18 -12.64
CA PRO A 185 25.46 -10.26 -13.47
C PRO A 185 24.49 -9.44 -14.31
N LEU A 186 24.74 -8.15 -14.42
CA LEU A 186 23.96 -7.28 -15.29
C LEU A 186 24.69 -7.13 -16.64
N PRO A 187 24.16 -7.68 -17.74
CA PRO A 187 24.52 -7.19 -19.06
C PRO A 187 24.04 -5.74 -19.17
N GLY A 188 24.85 -4.84 -19.68
CA GLY A 188 24.36 -3.47 -19.91
C GLY A 188 25.24 -2.32 -19.43
N ASN A 189 26.56 -2.49 -19.39
CA ASN A 189 27.43 -1.40 -19.78
C ASN A 189 28.55 -1.98 -20.64
N ARG A 190 29.27 -1.15 -21.40
CA ARG A 190 30.36 -1.54 -22.31
C ARG A 190 31.52 -2.28 -21.63
N ARG A 191 31.41 -2.61 -20.33
CA ARG A 191 32.41 -3.21 -19.46
C ARG A 191 31.81 -4.31 -18.58
N PRO A 192 32.53 -5.43 -18.36
CA PRO A 192 32.12 -6.46 -17.42
C PRO A 192 32.18 -5.96 -15.97
N GLY A 193 31.59 -6.71 -15.04
CA GLY A 193 31.78 -6.48 -13.61
C GLY A 193 30.66 -5.70 -12.90
N VAL A 194 29.50 -5.50 -13.53
CA VAL A 194 28.32 -4.95 -12.83
C VAL A 194 27.40 -6.08 -12.38
N TYR A 195 27.00 -6.04 -11.11
CA TYR A 195 26.18 -7.05 -10.48
C TYR A 195 24.97 -6.44 -9.78
N TYR A 196 23.88 -7.19 -9.83
CA TYR A 196 22.67 -6.99 -9.06
C TYR A 196 22.66 -7.95 -7.89
N LEU A 197 22.33 -7.44 -6.71
CA LEU A 197 22.10 -8.23 -5.50
C LEU A 197 20.71 -7.93 -4.97
N ALA A 198 19.80 -8.90 -4.97
CA ALA A 198 18.54 -8.78 -4.27
C ALA A 198 18.77 -8.95 -2.77
N LYS A 199 18.60 -7.85 -2.01
CA LYS A 199 18.90 -7.80 -0.59
C LYS A 199 17.73 -8.25 0.28
N SER A 200 16.55 -7.75 -0.02
CA SER A 200 15.36 -8.10 0.76
C SER A 200 14.10 -7.84 -0.04
N SER A 201 13.05 -8.57 0.30
CA SER A 201 11.70 -8.36 -0.20
C SER A 201 10.74 -8.42 0.98
N ASP A 202 9.80 -7.48 1.02
CA ASP A 202 8.61 -7.51 1.89
C ASP A 202 7.41 -7.67 0.96
N VAL A 203 6.71 -8.80 1.06
CA VAL A 203 5.58 -9.15 0.20
C VAL A 203 4.32 -9.30 1.03
N ARG A 204 3.30 -8.50 0.70
CA ARG A 204 1.98 -8.55 1.31
C ARG A 204 1.03 -9.28 0.37
N MET A 205 0.67 -10.50 0.74
CA MET A 205 -0.19 -11.37 -0.05
C MET A 205 -1.63 -11.31 0.45
N LYS A 206 -2.58 -11.08 -0.47
CA LYS A 206 -4.02 -11.10 -0.19
C LYS A 206 -4.77 -11.87 -1.26
N CYS A 207 -5.88 -12.49 -0.90
CA CYS A 207 -6.69 -13.23 -1.83
C CYS A 207 -7.54 -12.31 -2.70
N SER A 208 -7.69 -12.67 -3.97
CA SER A 208 -8.48 -11.93 -4.93
C SER A 208 -9.96 -12.32 -4.82
N LYS A 209 -10.80 -11.33 -4.48
CA LYS A 209 -12.27 -11.49 -4.48
C LYS A 209 -12.88 -11.43 -5.89
N SER A 210 -12.19 -10.77 -6.82
CA SER A 210 -12.72 -10.43 -8.15
C SER A 210 -12.39 -11.45 -9.24
N GLU A 211 -11.34 -12.25 -9.06
CA GLU A 211 -10.89 -13.20 -10.08
C GLU A 211 -11.44 -14.60 -9.79
N LYS A 212 -12.26 -15.09 -10.72
CA LYS A 212 -12.77 -16.47 -10.73
C LYS A 212 -12.24 -17.15 -11.97
N ASN A 213 -11.71 -18.36 -11.81
CA ASN A 213 -11.34 -19.22 -12.93
C ASN A 213 -12.28 -20.43 -13.03
N SER A 214 -12.02 -21.30 -14.00
CA SER A 214 -12.80 -22.52 -14.22
C SER A 214 -12.75 -23.50 -13.04
N THR A 215 -11.81 -23.35 -12.10
CA THR A 215 -11.65 -24.18 -10.91
C THR A 215 -12.32 -23.61 -9.65
N GLY A 216 -12.86 -22.38 -9.71
CA GLY A 216 -13.65 -21.79 -8.63
C GLY A 216 -13.15 -20.42 -8.13
N THR A 217 -13.70 -19.98 -7.00
CA THR A 217 -13.16 -18.87 -6.19
C THR A 217 -11.94 -19.34 -5.40
N GLY A 218 -11.07 -18.42 -4.95
CA GLY A 218 -10.01 -18.77 -4.01
C GLY A 218 -8.74 -19.39 -4.61
N THR A 219 -8.48 -19.17 -5.90
CA THR A 219 -7.27 -19.67 -6.58
C THR A 219 -6.26 -18.59 -6.92
N HIS A 220 -6.65 -17.31 -6.80
CA HIS A 220 -5.86 -16.16 -7.22
C HIS A 220 -5.47 -15.28 -6.04
N LEU A 221 -4.18 -15.04 -5.88
CA LEU A 221 -3.59 -14.25 -4.81
C LEU A 221 -2.79 -13.07 -5.40
N LEU A 222 -2.98 -11.88 -4.84
CA LEU A 222 -2.23 -10.68 -5.19
C LEU A 222 -1.13 -10.46 -4.14
N GLY A 223 0.12 -10.43 -4.57
CA GLY A 223 1.29 -10.12 -3.76
C GLY A 223 1.85 -8.75 -4.08
N TYR A 224 1.71 -7.82 -3.16
CA TYR A 224 2.31 -6.49 -3.24
C TYR A 224 3.71 -6.56 -2.66
N GLU A 225 4.71 -6.49 -3.54
CA GLU A 225 6.10 -6.72 -3.19
C GLU A 225 6.89 -5.41 -3.22
N TYR A 226 7.52 -5.09 -2.11
CA TYR A 226 8.57 -4.09 -2.03
C TYR A 226 9.93 -4.75 -1.95
N LEU A 227 10.73 -4.56 -2.99
CA LEU A 227 12.00 -5.21 -3.19
C LEU A 227 13.14 -4.18 -3.08
N VAL A 228 14.09 -4.45 -2.19
CA VAL A 228 15.33 -3.67 -2.04
C VAL A 228 16.49 -4.46 -2.61
N ASN A 229 17.22 -3.83 -3.53
CA ASN A 229 18.35 -4.44 -4.22
C ASN A 229 19.53 -3.49 -4.22
N GLU A 230 20.70 -4.01 -4.54
CA GLU A 230 21.94 -3.24 -4.63
C GLU A 230 22.61 -3.49 -5.98
N ILE A 231 23.24 -2.43 -6.49
CA ILE A 231 24.10 -2.51 -7.66
C ILE A 231 25.54 -2.45 -7.16
N TRP A 232 26.34 -3.42 -7.58
CA TRP A 232 27.74 -3.59 -7.21
C TRP A 232 28.62 -3.59 -8.44
N VAL A 233 29.82 -3.03 -8.30
CA VAL A 233 30.82 -2.93 -9.36
C VAL A 233 32.08 -3.63 -8.91
N ASP A 234 32.54 -4.59 -9.70
CA ASP A 234 33.86 -5.17 -9.58
C ASP A 234 34.89 -4.23 -10.21
N THR A 235 35.69 -3.61 -9.36
CA THR A 235 36.74 -2.66 -9.77
C THR A 235 37.91 -3.31 -10.49
N GLU A 236 38.04 -4.64 -10.43
CA GLU A 236 39.03 -5.43 -11.17
C GLU A 236 38.49 -5.94 -12.52
N GLU A 237 37.20 -5.70 -12.83
CA GLU A 237 36.55 -6.08 -14.09
C GLU A 237 36.71 -7.59 -14.41
N THR A 238 36.61 -8.45 -13.38
CA THR A 238 36.84 -9.89 -13.50
C THR A 238 35.88 -10.51 -14.52
N PRO A 239 36.38 -11.26 -15.53
CA PRO A 239 35.52 -11.93 -16.49
C PRO A 239 34.57 -12.91 -15.80
N LEU A 240 33.29 -12.85 -16.16
CA LEU A 240 32.26 -13.73 -15.60
C LEU A 240 32.56 -15.22 -15.87
N SER A 241 33.12 -15.54 -17.04
CA SER A 241 33.45 -16.91 -17.44
C SER A 241 34.94 -17.06 -17.71
N PRO A 242 35.59 -18.15 -17.28
CA PRO A 242 35.00 -19.37 -16.69
C PRO A 242 34.82 -19.32 -15.16
N LEU A 243 35.34 -18.30 -14.48
CA LEU A 243 35.46 -18.31 -13.02
C LEU A 243 34.11 -18.40 -12.30
N TYR A 244 33.15 -17.57 -12.71
CA TYR A 244 31.85 -17.44 -12.04
C TYR A 244 30.71 -18.12 -12.82
N PHE A 245 30.93 -18.44 -14.09
CA PHE A 245 29.92 -19.01 -14.96
C PHE A 245 30.51 -20.03 -15.94
N ASP A 246 29.92 -21.22 -15.94
CA ASP A 246 30.21 -22.30 -16.87
C ASP A 246 29.32 -22.17 -18.11
N LYS A 247 29.96 -22.01 -19.27
CA LYS A 247 29.29 -21.80 -20.56
C LYS A 247 28.65 -23.09 -21.10
N GLU A 248 29.20 -24.26 -20.77
CA GLU A 248 28.70 -25.55 -21.26
C GLU A 248 27.43 -25.95 -20.51
N SER A 249 27.47 -25.89 -19.17
CA SER A 249 26.31 -26.20 -18.34
C SER A 249 25.30 -25.05 -18.26
N LYS A 250 25.70 -23.83 -18.65
CA LYS A 250 24.92 -22.58 -18.51
C LYS A 250 24.51 -22.32 -17.05
N THR A 251 25.41 -22.60 -16.10
CA THR A 251 25.17 -22.43 -14.65
C THR A 251 26.25 -21.61 -13.96
N PHE A 252 25.87 -20.94 -12.87
CA PHE A 252 26.83 -20.30 -11.98
C PHE A 252 27.66 -21.33 -11.22
N THR A 253 28.97 -21.05 -11.10
CA THR A 253 29.90 -21.86 -10.32
C THR A 253 29.70 -21.64 -8.81
N GLU A 254 30.25 -22.55 -8.00
CA GLU A 254 30.21 -22.40 -6.54
C GLU A 254 30.96 -21.13 -6.09
N ALA A 255 32.03 -20.74 -6.79
CA ALA A 255 32.76 -19.50 -6.53
C ALA A 255 31.85 -18.26 -6.65
N TYR A 256 30.90 -18.24 -7.59
CA TYR A 256 29.93 -17.15 -7.70
C TYR A 256 28.89 -17.16 -6.59
N ARG A 257 28.41 -18.35 -6.21
CA ARG A 257 27.42 -18.50 -5.14
C ARG A 257 27.97 -18.04 -3.79
N GLN A 258 29.23 -18.34 -3.51
CA GLN A 258 29.93 -17.95 -2.28
C GLN A 258 30.46 -16.51 -2.30
N LEU A 259 30.36 -15.81 -3.43
CA LEU A 259 30.86 -14.45 -3.57
C LEU A 259 30.10 -13.47 -2.67
N ASP A 260 30.76 -12.90 -1.68
CA ASP A 260 30.19 -11.84 -0.85
C ASP A 260 30.79 -10.49 -1.26
N PHE A 261 29.98 -9.68 -1.92
CA PHE A 261 30.39 -8.36 -2.40
C PHE A 261 30.78 -7.41 -1.26
N SER A 262 30.23 -7.61 -0.06
CA SER A 262 30.46 -6.70 1.06
C SER A 262 31.80 -6.93 1.77
N SER A 263 32.33 -8.16 1.73
CA SER A 263 33.61 -8.50 2.38
C SER A 263 34.82 -8.34 1.47
N LEU A 264 34.63 -8.30 0.16
CA LEU A 264 35.70 -8.25 -0.83
C LEU A 264 36.02 -6.80 -1.27
N PRO A 265 37.26 -6.31 -1.10
CA PRO A 265 37.60 -4.91 -1.39
C PRO A 265 37.41 -4.49 -2.84
N GLN A 266 37.50 -5.42 -3.80
CA GLN A 266 37.32 -5.09 -5.22
C GLN A 266 35.87 -4.76 -5.58
N PHE A 267 34.90 -5.20 -4.78
CA PHE A 267 33.50 -4.89 -5.01
C PHE A 267 33.13 -3.59 -4.30
N LYS A 268 32.58 -2.65 -5.07
CA LYS A 268 32.09 -1.36 -4.57
C LYS A 268 30.62 -1.22 -4.87
N LYS A 269 29.85 -0.90 -3.83
CA LYS A 269 28.42 -0.61 -3.97
C LYS A 269 28.25 0.70 -4.73
N LEU A 270 27.48 0.65 -5.81
CA LEU A 270 27.18 1.79 -6.67
C LEU A 270 25.88 2.49 -6.27
N ALA A 271 24.84 1.72 -5.94
CA ALA A 271 23.52 2.26 -5.63
C ALA A 271 22.66 1.25 -4.86
N THR A 272 21.66 1.73 -4.13
CA THR A 272 20.53 0.92 -3.66
C THR A 272 19.30 1.21 -4.53
N ILE A 273 18.66 0.16 -5.02
CA ILE A 273 17.45 0.24 -5.84
C ILE A 273 16.26 -0.22 -5.03
N HIS A 274 15.22 0.59 -5.03
CA HIS A 274 13.93 0.29 -4.43
C HIS A 274 12.92 0.06 -5.54
N SER A 275 12.29 -1.12 -5.56
CA SER A 275 11.34 -1.51 -6.60
C SER A 275 10.03 -1.97 -5.98
N PHE A 276 8.92 -1.70 -6.65
CA PHE A 276 7.60 -2.16 -6.27
C PHE A 276 6.99 -3.01 -7.38
N PHE A 277 6.45 -4.17 -7.01
CA PHE A 277 5.82 -5.14 -7.89
C PHE A 277 4.43 -5.51 -7.41
N ILE A 278 3.55 -5.76 -8.36
CA ILE A 278 2.31 -6.51 -8.12
C ILE A 278 2.52 -7.90 -8.71
N ASN A 279 2.43 -8.91 -7.87
CA ASN A 279 2.56 -10.31 -8.25
C ASN A 279 1.18 -10.95 -8.27
N ASN A 280 0.81 -11.58 -9.36
CA ASN A 280 -0.37 -12.43 -9.47
C ASN A 280 0.08 -13.87 -9.30
N PHE A 281 -0.42 -14.53 -8.26
CA PHE A 281 -0.19 -15.95 -8.05
C PHE A 281 -1.47 -16.72 -8.36
N THR A 282 -1.33 -17.81 -9.10
CA THR A 282 -2.40 -18.77 -9.33
C THR A 282 -2.01 -20.09 -8.66
N ILE A 283 -2.84 -20.54 -7.74
CA ILE A 283 -2.61 -21.74 -6.93
C ILE A 283 -3.38 -22.91 -7.53
N TYR A 284 -2.64 -23.93 -7.95
CA TYR A 284 -3.15 -25.24 -8.33
C TYR A 284 -2.76 -26.28 -7.27
N PRO A 285 -3.40 -27.45 -7.24
CA PRO A 285 -3.04 -28.50 -6.27
C PRO A 285 -1.58 -28.94 -6.33
N ASP A 286 -1.00 -29.00 -7.53
CA ASP A 286 0.36 -29.49 -7.77
C ASP A 286 1.39 -28.37 -8.00
N SER A 287 0.92 -27.17 -8.31
CA SER A 287 1.78 -26.08 -8.78
C SER A 287 1.28 -24.70 -8.41
N ILE A 288 2.21 -23.75 -8.30
CA ILE A 288 1.92 -22.33 -8.11
C ILE A 288 2.58 -21.58 -9.28
N ILE A 289 1.77 -20.80 -9.99
CA ILE A 289 2.24 -19.93 -11.06
C ILE A 289 2.35 -18.52 -10.50
N ARG A 290 3.42 -17.81 -10.83
CA ARG A 290 3.63 -16.41 -10.43
C ARG A 290 3.93 -15.55 -11.65
N ASN A 291 3.15 -14.49 -11.82
CA ASN A 291 3.36 -13.45 -12.80
C ASN A 291 3.61 -12.12 -12.08
N GLY A 292 4.82 -11.58 -12.17
CA GLY A 292 5.18 -10.32 -11.51
C GLY A 292 5.14 -9.15 -12.49
N GLU A 293 4.46 -8.08 -12.14
CA GLU A 293 4.42 -6.84 -12.91
C GLU A 293 5.13 -5.70 -12.17
N PRO A 294 6.10 -5.02 -12.80
CA PRO A 294 6.74 -3.85 -12.21
C PRO A 294 5.79 -2.66 -12.18
N CYS A 295 5.68 -1.97 -11.05
CA CYS A 295 4.88 -0.74 -10.97
C CYS A 295 5.74 0.53 -10.91
N GLY A 296 6.93 0.43 -10.32
CA GLY A 296 7.81 1.59 -10.14
C GLY A 296 9.13 1.21 -9.47
N ARG A 297 10.13 2.07 -9.66
CA ARG A 297 11.47 1.90 -9.08
C ARG A 297 12.21 3.22 -8.98
N PHE A 298 13.14 3.32 -8.04
CA PHE A 298 14.06 4.46 -7.93
C PHE A 298 15.36 4.03 -7.26
N ALA A 299 16.42 4.83 -7.44
CA ALA A 299 17.71 4.61 -6.81
C ALA A 299 17.95 5.60 -5.66
N THR A 300 18.63 5.14 -4.62
CA THR A 300 19.22 5.94 -3.54
C THR A 300 20.69 5.62 -3.42
N ASP A 301 21.43 6.48 -2.68
CA ASP A 301 22.82 6.24 -2.32
C ASP A 301 23.73 5.99 -3.53
N VAL A 302 23.48 6.73 -4.61
CA VAL A 302 24.22 6.60 -5.87
C VAL A 302 25.61 7.21 -5.73
N ASP A 303 26.65 6.39 -5.86
CA ASP A 303 28.04 6.85 -5.94
C ASP A 303 28.33 7.38 -7.35
N GLN A 304 28.15 8.68 -7.54
CA GLN A 304 28.37 9.34 -8.82
C GLN A 304 29.83 9.31 -9.27
N ALA A 305 30.79 9.28 -8.33
CA ALA A 305 32.21 9.23 -8.67
C ALA A 305 32.57 7.85 -9.22
N LEU A 306 32.07 6.78 -8.59
CA LEU A 306 32.21 5.41 -9.08
C LEU A 306 31.51 5.22 -10.43
N ALA A 307 30.26 5.71 -10.55
CA ALA A 307 29.50 5.67 -11.81
C ALA A 307 30.28 6.32 -12.96
N THR A 308 30.82 7.52 -12.72
CA THR A 308 31.58 8.27 -13.72
C THR A 308 32.89 7.57 -14.07
N LYS A 309 33.62 7.06 -13.07
CA LYS A 309 34.91 6.37 -13.28
C LYS A 309 34.79 5.12 -14.14
N TYR A 310 33.73 4.34 -13.94
CA TYR A 310 33.49 3.09 -14.66
C TYR A 310 32.50 3.23 -15.82
N GLU A 311 32.14 4.47 -16.19
CA GLU A 311 31.23 4.78 -17.29
C GLU A 311 29.88 4.04 -17.18
N ILE A 312 29.39 3.89 -15.95
CA ILE A 312 28.11 3.26 -15.66
C ILE A 312 27.04 4.34 -15.65
N ASP A 313 25.96 4.11 -16.40
CA ASP A 313 24.75 4.93 -16.32
C ASP A 313 23.71 4.25 -15.41
N PRO A 314 23.53 4.71 -14.15
CA PRO A 314 22.53 4.14 -13.25
C PRO A 314 21.11 4.27 -13.80
N LYS A 315 20.81 5.33 -14.55
CA LYS A 315 19.50 5.56 -15.15
C LYS A 315 19.22 4.50 -16.22
N HIS A 316 20.20 4.20 -17.06
CA HIS A 316 20.09 3.12 -18.04
C HIS A 316 19.84 1.77 -17.36
N ILE A 317 20.55 1.47 -16.27
CA ILE A 317 20.35 0.25 -15.48
C ILE A 317 18.91 0.17 -14.96
N LEU A 318 18.40 1.25 -14.36
CA LEU A 318 17.04 1.31 -13.84
C LEU A 318 15.98 1.11 -14.94
N GLU A 319 16.08 1.88 -16.01
CA GLU A 319 15.02 2.01 -17.02
C GLU A 319 15.04 0.92 -18.09
N ASN A 320 16.19 0.30 -18.39
CA ASN A 320 16.33 -0.65 -19.50
C ASN A 320 16.75 -2.03 -19.01
N VAL A 321 17.81 -2.12 -18.21
CA VAL A 321 18.37 -3.42 -17.76
C VAL A 321 17.45 -4.10 -16.75
N LEU A 322 17.08 -3.37 -15.70
CA LEU A 322 16.19 -3.90 -14.68
C LEU A 322 14.74 -3.91 -15.16
N ALA A 323 14.33 -3.07 -16.10
CA ALA A 323 12.97 -3.12 -16.64
C ALA A 323 12.74 -4.44 -17.39
N ASP A 324 13.73 -4.93 -18.12
CA ASP A 324 13.67 -6.25 -18.75
C ASP A 324 13.71 -7.39 -17.71
N LEU A 325 14.39 -7.19 -16.57
CA LEU A 325 14.37 -8.16 -15.44
C LEU A 325 12.95 -8.40 -14.90
N THR A 326 12.04 -7.46 -15.15
CA THR A 326 10.67 -7.52 -14.63
C THR A 326 9.66 -8.18 -15.56
N THR A 327 10.06 -8.57 -16.77
CA THR A 327 9.27 -9.42 -17.68
C THR A 327 9.74 -10.88 -17.68
N THR A 328 10.55 -11.27 -16.69
CA THR A 328 11.20 -12.59 -16.64
C THR A 328 10.17 -13.72 -16.43
N ASP A 329 10.18 -14.70 -17.34
CA ASP A 329 9.47 -15.96 -17.21
C ASP A 329 10.07 -16.79 -16.06
N CYS A 330 9.37 -16.82 -14.93
CA CYS A 330 9.63 -17.80 -13.88
C CYS A 330 8.84 -19.07 -14.17
N ASN A 331 9.46 -20.23 -13.99
CA ASN A 331 8.76 -21.50 -14.05
C ASN A 331 7.74 -21.60 -12.92
N SER A 332 6.71 -22.42 -13.11
CA SER A 332 5.81 -22.80 -12.02
C SER A 332 6.61 -23.46 -10.90
N ALA A 333 6.28 -23.10 -9.66
CA ALA A 333 6.80 -23.77 -8.48
C ALA A 333 5.93 -25.02 -8.20
N PRO A 334 6.49 -26.11 -7.68
CA PRO A 334 5.66 -27.16 -7.08
C PRO A 334 4.88 -26.57 -5.90
N ASN A 335 3.65 -27.05 -5.67
CA ASN A 335 2.86 -26.71 -4.50
C ASN A 335 3.04 -27.78 -3.40
N PRO A 336 3.97 -27.62 -2.45
CA PRO A 336 4.13 -28.58 -1.36
C PRO A 336 3.03 -28.44 -0.29
N PHE A 337 2.26 -27.34 -0.28
CA PHE A 337 1.23 -27.04 0.72
C PHE A 337 -0.16 -27.21 0.10
N CYS A 338 -0.37 -28.39 -0.49
CA CYS A 338 -1.66 -28.83 -1.01
C CYS A 338 -2.72 -28.79 0.11
N ASP A 339 -2.37 -29.28 1.30
CA ASP A 339 -3.10 -28.98 2.54
C ASP A 339 -2.59 -27.64 3.07
N PRO A 340 -3.40 -26.58 3.05
CA PRO A 340 -2.91 -25.26 3.47
C PRO A 340 -2.66 -25.15 4.98
N ASN A 341 -3.13 -26.12 5.78
CA ASN A 341 -2.80 -26.22 7.20
C ASN A 341 -1.34 -26.67 7.44
N ASP A 342 -0.64 -27.14 6.41
CA ASP A 342 0.79 -27.45 6.49
C ASP A 342 1.69 -26.21 6.44
N LEU A 343 1.11 -25.03 6.15
CA LEU A 343 1.83 -23.76 6.19
C LEU A 343 2.26 -23.42 7.62
N ARG A 344 3.51 -23.02 7.77
CA ARG A 344 4.14 -22.66 9.04
C ARG A 344 4.91 -21.37 8.90
N GLU A 345 4.56 -20.40 9.73
CA GLU A 345 5.31 -19.15 9.87
C GLU A 345 6.78 -19.44 10.20
N GLY A 346 7.70 -18.78 9.50
CA GLY A 346 9.13 -18.95 9.71
C GLY A 346 9.73 -20.23 9.12
N GLU A 347 8.95 -21.11 8.48
CA GLU A 347 9.44 -22.36 7.89
C GLU A 347 9.00 -22.53 6.42
N SER A 348 7.74 -22.22 6.09
CA SER A 348 7.21 -22.44 4.75
C SER A 348 7.85 -21.53 3.71
N VAL A 349 8.29 -22.11 2.59
CA VAL A 349 8.96 -21.42 1.48
C VAL A 349 8.32 -21.79 0.15
N ILE A 350 8.05 -20.80 -0.69
CA ILE A 350 7.63 -20.98 -2.09
C ILE A 350 8.74 -20.45 -2.99
N GLY A 351 9.38 -21.33 -3.78
CA GLY A 351 10.53 -21.00 -4.60
C GLY A 351 10.28 -21.17 -6.08
N PHE A 352 10.61 -20.13 -6.85
CA PHE A 352 10.46 -20.08 -8.30
C PHE A 352 11.84 -20.06 -8.95
N ASP A 353 12.06 -20.97 -9.90
CA ASP A 353 13.25 -20.97 -10.74
C ASP A 353 12.99 -20.09 -11.97
N CYS A 354 13.82 -19.07 -12.16
CA CYS A 354 13.62 -18.00 -13.13
C CYS A 354 14.86 -17.86 -14.03
N TYR A 355 14.67 -17.28 -15.22
CA TYR A 355 15.77 -17.00 -16.15
C TYR A 355 15.80 -15.52 -16.50
N TYR A 356 16.84 -14.82 -16.10
CA TYR A 356 17.01 -13.42 -16.45
C TYR A 356 17.57 -13.27 -17.87
N THR A 357 16.78 -12.71 -18.78
CA THR A 357 17.18 -12.33 -20.14
C THR A 357 17.07 -10.81 -20.32
N ILE A 358 17.95 -10.24 -21.16
CA ILE A 358 17.76 -8.90 -21.72
C ILE A 358 17.48 -9.09 -23.21
N SER A 359 16.42 -8.46 -23.68
CA SER A 359 15.86 -8.54 -25.05
C SER A 359 16.89 -8.76 -26.17
N THR A 360 18.04 -8.07 -26.15
CA THR A 360 19.06 -8.09 -27.23
C THR A 360 20.44 -8.61 -26.84
N GLU A 361 20.71 -8.96 -25.57
CA GLU A 361 22.07 -9.29 -25.13
C GLU A 361 22.09 -10.52 -24.21
N ASN A 362 22.03 -11.70 -24.83
CA ASN A 362 22.27 -12.96 -24.13
C ASN A 362 23.75 -13.42 -24.20
N LEU A 363 24.70 -12.54 -24.53
CA LEU A 363 26.11 -12.91 -24.75
C LEU A 363 26.31 -14.13 -25.69
N GLY A 364 25.38 -14.37 -26.61
CA GLY A 364 25.37 -15.55 -27.50
C GLY A 364 24.81 -16.84 -26.89
N MET A 365 24.13 -16.79 -25.74
CA MET A 365 23.45 -17.92 -25.12
C MET A 365 21.99 -18.02 -25.57
N ASP A 366 21.53 -19.23 -25.93
CA ASP A 366 20.11 -19.43 -26.29
C ASP A 366 19.12 -19.21 -25.11
N ARG A 367 19.63 -19.00 -23.89
CA ARG A 367 18.86 -18.75 -22.66
C ARG A 367 19.59 -17.73 -21.76
N GLY A 368 18.85 -17.08 -20.86
CA GLY A 368 19.36 -16.12 -19.89
C GLY A 368 20.03 -16.73 -18.66
N TYR A 369 20.38 -15.89 -17.68
CA TYR A 369 21.03 -16.31 -16.42
C TYR A 369 20.02 -16.94 -15.45
N PRO A 370 20.27 -18.19 -14.98
CA PRO A 370 19.36 -18.84 -14.05
C PRO A 370 19.49 -18.23 -12.64
N TYR A 371 18.36 -17.96 -11.99
CA TYR A 371 18.32 -17.61 -10.57
C TYR A 371 17.06 -18.19 -9.92
N ARG A 372 17.11 -18.34 -8.59
CA ARG A 372 15.96 -18.80 -7.80
C ARG A 372 15.49 -17.66 -6.92
N LYS A 373 14.19 -17.34 -7.01
CA LYS A 373 13.55 -16.38 -6.12
C LYS A 373 12.56 -17.12 -5.24
N ALA A 374 12.80 -17.11 -3.94
CA ALA A 374 12.00 -17.82 -2.97
C ALA A 374 11.46 -16.88 -1.90
N PHE A 375 10.20 -17.06 -1.55
CA PHE A 375 9.51 -16.31 -0.50
C PHE A 375 9.27 -17.21 0.70
N LYS A 376 9.58 -16.70 1.88
CA LYS A 376 9.38 -17.35 3.16
C LYS A 376 8.21 -16.73 3.88
N LEU A 377 7.30 -17.55 4.40
CA LEU A 377 6.16 -17.09 5.18
C LEU A 377 6.68 -16.49 6.49
N VAL A 378 6.35 -15.22 6.76
CA VAL A 378 6.71 -14.53 8.00
C VAL A 378 5.55 -14.52 8.96
N LYS A 379 4.36 -14.21 8.45
CA LYS A 379 3.12 -14.16 9.21
C LYS A 379 1.97 -14.58 8.32
N GLN A 380 1.15 -15.50 8.81
CA GLN A 380 -0.10 -15.91 8.22
C GLN A 380 -1.24 -15.10 8.83
N ASN A 381 -2.21 -14.71 8.01
CA ASN A 381 -3.38 -13.99 8.52
C ASN A 381 -4.48 -14.94 9.02
N TYR A 382 -4.60 -16.12 8.43
CA TYR A 382 -5.50 -17.17 8.89
C TYR A 382 -4.69 -18.45 9.09
N ALA A 383 -4.41 -18.75 10.35
CA ALA A 383 -4.02 -20.07 10.79
C ALA A 383 -5.28 -20.77 11.34
N ASP A 384 -5.32 -22.11 11.28
CA ASP A 384 -6.32 -23.01 11.85
C ASP A 384 -7.40 -23.57 10.91
N ASN A 385 -7.58 -24.90 10.99
CA ASN A 385 -8.69 -25.73 10.49
C ASN A 385 -9.35 -25.28 9.18
N LEU A 386 -8.54 -24.89 8.19
CA LEU A 386 -9.02 -24.63 6.84
C LEU A 386 -9.43 -25.97 6.21
N LEU A 387 -10.71 -26.15 5.91
CA LEU A 387 -11.28 -27.44 5.46
C LEU A 387 -11.08 -27.72 3.95
N CYS A 388 -10.16 -27.00 3.32
CA CYS A 388 -9.88 -27.13 1.89
C CYS A 388 -9.13 -28.44 1.64
N ALA A 389 -9.75 -29.31 0.85
CA ALA A 389 -9.11 -30.54 0.41
C ALA A 389 -8.47 -30.32 -0.97
N CYS A 390 -7.29 -30.88 -1.16
CA CYS A 390 -6.83 -31.15 -2.51
C CYS A 390 -7.74 -32.20 -3.15
N GLY A 391 -8.47 -31.79 -4.19
CA GLY A 391 -9.12 -32.75 -5.08
C GLY A 391 -8.06 -33.70 -5.61
N ARG A 392 -8.17 -34.98 -5.25
CA ARG A 392 -7.36 -36.05 -5.85
C ARG A 392 -7.82 -36.36 -7.25
#